data_AF-A0A2Z6S6F0-F1
#
_entry.id   AF-A0A2Z6S6F0-F1
#
_cell.length_a   1.000
_cell.length_b   1.000
_cell.length_c   1.000
_cell.angle_alpha   90.00
_cell.angle_beta   90.00
_cell.angle_gamma   90.00
#
_symmetry.space_group_name_H-M   'P 1'
#
loop_
_entity.id
_entity.type
_entity.pdbx_description
1 polymer ?
#
loop_
_entity_poly.entity_id
_entity_poly.type
_entity_poly.pdbx_seq_one_letter_code
_entity_poly.pdbx_strand_id
1 'polypeptide(L)'
;DNLQYQVVSVQSPFDASVELHKIITPNKKTAISGIHLFELQLKCIDRNRKSRPRELKPNEESSKTTQIKRAKGLAKKEQIHFEDSIKDFYNPKDRVVLKALNFTVENKEYHVSFGKDDDVKKNKNYIQ
;
A
#
# COMPACT_ATOMS: atom_id res chain seq x y z
N ASP A 1 32.23 -0.08 20.22
CA ASP A 1 31.98 -0.98 21.35
C ASP A 1 30.95 -2.04 21.00
N ASN A 2 31.36 -3.30 21.09
CA ASN A 2 30.53 -4.46 20.77
C ASN A 2 29.84 -4.93 22.06
N LEU A 3 28.81 -4.21 22.48
CA LEU A 3 28.10 -4.49 23.73
C LEU A 3 27.16 -5.69 23.54
N GLN A 4 27.59 -6.86 24.00
CA GLN A 4 26.69 -8.00 24.18
C GLN A 4 26.20 -8.03 25.63
N TYR A 5 24.91 -7.77 25.82
CA TYR A 5 24.26 -7.95 27.11
C TYR A 5 23.76 -9.39 27.21
N GLN A 6 24.31 -10.15 28.16
CA GLN A 6 23.83 -11.49 28.51
C GLN A 6 23.04 -11.40 29.81
N VAL A 7 21.79 -11.85 29.78
CA VAL A 7 20.90 -11.91 30.95
C VAL A 7 20.41 -13.34 31.07
N VAL A 8 20.52 -13.90 32.28
CA VAL A 8 20.12 -15.28 32.58
C VAL A 8 19.24 -15.25 33.82
N SER A 9 18.04 -15.79 33.72
CA SER A 9 17.17 -16.04 34.87
C SER A 9 16.91 -17.52 35.00
N VAL A 10 17.05 -18.03 36.22
CA VAL A 10 16.73 -19.43 36.58
C VAL A 10 15.23 -19.62 36.84
N GLN A 11 14.47 -18.53 36.99
CA GLN A 11 13.06 -18.58 37.37
C GLN A 11 12.14 -18.70 36.16
N SER A 12 12.26 -17.77 35.20
CA SER A 12 11.46 -17.83 33.97
C SER A 12 12.06 -16.98 32.84
N PRO A 13 11.69 -17.26 31.58
CA PRO A 13 12.02 -16.40 30.45
C PRO A 13 11.43 -14.99 30.55
N PHE A 14 10.30 -14.84 31.26
CA PHE A 14 9.69 -13.53 31.49
C PHE A 14 10.57 -12.67 32.41
N ASP A 15 11.10 -13.25 33.48
CA ASP A 15 11.97 -12.54 34.42
C ASP A 15 13.26 -12.08 33.74
N ALA A 16 13.85 -12.93 32.89
CA ALA A 16 14.99 -12.55 32.04
C ALA A 16 14.66 -11.36 31.11
N SER A 17 13.44 -11.32 30.54
CA SER A 17 13.01 -10.20 29.70
C SER A 17 12.81 -8.89 30.48
N VAL A 18 12.31 -8.98 31.71
CA VAL A 18 12.17 -7.82 32.60
C VAL A 18 13.54 -7.27 33.00
N GLU A 19 14.49 -8.15 33.32
CA GLU A 19 15.88 -7.75 33.64
C GLU A 19 16.58 -7.10 32.45
N LEU A 20 16.47 -7.70 31.26
CA LEU A 20 17.03 -7.12 30.04
C LEU A 20 16.42 -5.74 29.74
N HIS A 21 15.11 -5.57 29.93
CA HIS A 21 14.45 -4.28 29.74
C HIS A 21 14.90 -3.22 30.74
N LYS A 22 15.17 -3.59 31.99
CA LYS A 22 15.76 -2.67 32.98
C LYS A 22 17.17 -2.23 32.58
N ILE A 23 17.97 -3.10 31.97
CA ILE A 23 19.31 -2.76 31.48
C ILE A 23 19.22 -1.79 30.30
N ILE A 24 18.31 -2.06 29.34
CA ILE A 24 18.13 -1.24 28.13
C ILE A 24 17.41 0.09 28.45
N THR A 25 16.53 0.11 29.44
CA THR A 25 15.75 1.28 29.84
C THR A 25 15.73 1.44 31.37
N PRO A 26 16.82 1.92 31.98
CA PRO A 26 17.03 1.93 33.43
C PRO A 26 16.03 2.80 34.21
N ASN A 27 15.43 3.80 33.57
CA ASN A 27 14.48 4.71 34.21
C ASN A 27 13.03 4.16 34.26
N LYS A 28 12.77 3.00 33.67
CA LYS A 28 11.43 2.39 33.67
C LYS A 28 11.39 1.18 34.62
N LYS A 29 10.50 1.25 35.62
CA LYS A 29 10.26 0.15 36.58
C LYS A 29 9.20 -0.86 36.11
N THR A 30 8.70 -0.70 34.89
CA THR A 30 7.60 -1.52 34.36
C THR A 30 8.11 -2.87 33.87
N ALA A 31 7.43 -3.94 34.26
CA ALA A 31 7.65 -5.26 33.69
C ALA A 31 7.16 -5.28 32.23
N ILE A 32 7.97 -5.83 31.33
CA ILE A 32 7.64 -6.00 29.92
C ILE A 32 7.67 -7.50 29.60
N SER A 33 6.76 -7.96 28.73
CA SER A 33 6.84 -9.33 28.24
C SER A 33 7.93 -9.45 27.19
N GLY A 34 8.67 -10.56 27.21
CA GLY A 34 9.69 -10.86 26.20
C GLY A 34 9.13 -10.82 24.77
N ILE A 35 7.88 -11.21 24.56
CA ILE A 35 7.21 -11.14 23.26
C ILE A 35 7.17 -9.68 22.73
N HIS A 36 6.93 -8.72 23.62
CA HIS A 36 6.91 -7.30 23.28
C HIS A 36 8.33 -6.74 23.14
N LEU A 37 9.23 -7.11 24.07
CA LEU A 37 10.64 -6.71 24.05
C LEU A 37 11.38 -7.12 22.77
N PHE A 38 11.13 -8.35 22.30
CA PHE A 38 11.76 -8.90 21.10
C PHE A 38 10.94 -8.68 19.82
N GLU A 39 9.85 -7.93 19.92
CA GLU A 39 8.92 -7.64 18.82
C GLU A 39 8.46 -8.91 18.06
N LEU A 40 8.41 -10.06 18.75
CA LEU A 40 8.11 -11.36 18.12
C LEU A 40 6.70 -11.37 17.51
N GLN A 41 5.77 -10.65 18.14
CA GLN A 41 4.44 -10.37 17.59
C GLN A 41 4.53 -9.71 16.21
N LEU A 42 5.36 -8.67 16.07
CA LEU A 42 5.50 -7.94 14.81
C LEU A 42 6.12 -8.80 13.73
N LYS A 43 7.15 -9.60 14.05
CA LYS A 43 7.76 -10.54 13.09
C LYS A 43 6.80 -11.63 12.64
N CYS A 44 6.00 -12.18 13.55
CA CYS A 44 4.95 -13.15 13.21
C CYS A 44 3.83 -12.52 12.37
N ILE A 45 3.44 -11.28 12.68
CA ILE A 45 2.45 -10.52 11.89
C ILE A 45 3.02 -10.19 10.51
N ASP A 46 4.26 -9.73 10.40
CA ASP A 46 4.92 -9.39 9.14
C ASP A 46 5.08 -10.62 8.24
N ARG A 47 5.46 -11.77 8.81
CA ARG A 47 5.51 -13.07 8.12
C ARG A 47 4.14 -13.50 7.59
N ASN A 48 3.06 -13.22 8.33
CA ASN A 48 1.69 -13.48 7.88
C ASN A 48 1.16 -12.40 6.91
N ARG A 49 1.70 -11.18 6.95
CA ARG A 49 1.36 -10.04 6.08
C ARG A 49 2.11 -10.03 4.75
N LYS A 50 3.20 -10.79 4.61
CA LYS A 50 3.71 -11.23 3.31
C LYS A 50 2.68 -12.15 2.68
N SER A 51 1.55 -11.55 2.30
CA SER A 51 0.46 -12.17 1.59
C SER A 51 1.08 -12.86 0.40
N ARG A 52 0.85 -14.18 0.29
CA ARG A 52 1.08 -14.88 -0.97
C ARG A 52 0.55 -14.00 -2.09
N PRO A 53 1.30 -13.75 -3.18
CA PRO A 53 0.82 -12.94 -4.27
C PRO A 53 -0.52 -13.53 -4.73
N ARG A 54 -1.60 -12.82 -4.42
CA ARG A 54 -2.93 -13.29 -4.74
C ARG A 54 -3.14 -13.01 -6.21
N GLU A 55 -3.18 -14.06 -6.99
CA GLU A 55 -3.56 -13.96 -8.40
C GLU A 55 -4.90 -13.23 -8.50
N LEU A 56 -4.94 -12.23 -9.38
CA LEU A 56 -6.15 -11.49 -9.64
C LEU A 56 -7.09 -12.40 -10.42
N LYS A 57 -8.35 -12.49 -9.98
CA LYS A 57 -9.39 -13.12 -10.78
C LYS A 57 -9.47 -12.48 -12.17
N PRO A 58 -9.78 -13.29 -13.21
CA PRO A 58 -10.14 -12.80 -14.53
C PRO A 58 -11.19 -11.69 -14.45
N ASN A 59 -11.18 -10.81 -15.45
CA ASN A 59 -12.03 -9.62 -15.45
C ASN A 59 -13.51 -10.02 -15.52
N GLU A 60 -13.87 -10.99 -16.37
CA GLU A 60 -15.23 -11.54 -16.50
C GLU A 60 -15.80 -12.11 -15.19
N GLU A 61 -14.97 -12.76 -14.37
CA GLU A 61 -15.37 -13.33 -13.07
C GLU A 61 -15.45 -12.30 -11.93
N SER A 62 -15.00 -11.07 -12.18
CA SER A 62 -14.97 -10.04 -11.16
C SER A 62 -16.26 -9.20 -11.12
N SER A 63 -16.63 -8.71 -9.94
CA SER A 63 -17.80 -7.83 -9.81
C SER A 63 -17.60 -6.54 -10.60
N LYS A 64 -18.70 -5.95 -11.11
CA LYS A 64 -18.67 -4.63 -11.77
C LYS A 64 -17.98 -3.56 -10.92
N THR A 65 -18.19 -3.57 -9.61
CA THR A 65 -17.51 -2.66 -8.66
C THR A 65 -16.01 -2.86 -8.63
N THR A 66 -15.53 -4.10 -8.72
CA THR A 66 -14.10 -4.44 -8.80
C THR A 66 -13.52 -3.99 -10.14
N GLN A 67 -14.22 -4.25 -11.24
CA GLN A 67 -13.84 -3.84 -12.59
C GLN A 67 -13.63 -2.31 -12.64
N ILE A 68 -14.59 -1.53 -12.13
CA ILE A 68 -14.50 -0.06 -12.05
C ILE A 68 -13.31 0.38 -11.19
N LYS A 69 -13.08 -0.25 -10.03
CA LYS A 69 -11.93 0.08 -9.17
C LYS A 69 -10.60 -0.20 -9.85
N ARG A 70 -10.49 -1.32 -10.57
CA ARG A 70 -9.29 -1.67 -11.36
C ARG A 70 -9.05 -0.63 -12.45
N ALA A 71 -10.08 -0.27 -13.22
CA ALA A 71 -9.99 0.74 -14.27
C ALA A 71 -9.53 2.10 -13.73
N LYS A 72 -10.15 2.59 -12.65
CA LYS A 72 -9.76 3.84 -11.98
C LYS A 72 -8.34 3.78 -11.42
N GLY A 73 -7.94 2.63 -10.86
CA GLY A 73 -6.60 2.41 -10.33
C GLY A 73 -5.53 2.48 -11.41
N LEU A 74 -5.77 1.83 -12.56
CA LEU A 74 -4.90 1.91 -13.72
C LEU A 74 -4.79 3.36 -14.23
N ALA A 75 -5.93 4.02 -14.44
CA ALA A 75 -5.98 5.40 -14.90
C ALA A 75 -5.19 6.35 -14.00
N LYS A 76 -5.33 6.22 -12.67
CA LYS A 76 -4.54 7.01 -11.71
C LYS A 76 -3.04 6.76 -11.86
N LYS A 77 -2.62 5.51 -12.07
CA LYS A 77 -1.21 5.17 -12.25
C LYS A 77 -0.65 5.78 -13.53
N GLU A 78 -1.39 5.68 -14.63
CA GLU A 78 -1.00 6.27 -15.92
C GLU A 78 -0.98 7.81 -15.86
N GLN A 79 -1.90 8.43 -15.13
CA GLN A 79 -1.87 9.88 -14.91
C GLN A 79 -0.59 10.32 -14.20
N ILE A 80 -0.19 9.64 -13.12
CA ILE A 80 1.05 9.96 -12.40
C ILE A 80 2.26 9.78 -13.31
N HIS A 81 2.33 8.65 -14.02
CA HIS A 81 3.42 8.38 -14.95
C HIS A 81 3.49 9.43 -16.07
N PHE A 82 2.34 9.82 -16.63
CA PHE A 82 2.26 10.90 -17.60
C PHE A 82 2.79 12.21 -17.02
N GLU A 83 2.31 12.63 -15.86
CA GLU A 83 2.73 13.87 -15.19
C GLU A 83 4.24 13.90 -14.90
N ASP A 84 4.81 12.77 -14.49
CA ASP A 84 6.25 12.63 -14.26
C ASP A 84 7.04 12.76 -15.56
N SER A 85 6.55 12.16 -16.65
CA SER A 85 7.23 12.15 -17.95
C SER A 85 7.24 13.51 -18.67
N ILE A 86 6.28 14.40 -18.38
CA ILE A 86 6.14 15.71 -19.08
C ILE A 86 7.46 16.49 -19.11
N LYS A 87 8.22 16.44 -18.02
CA LYS A 87 9.47 17.22 -17.84
C LYS A 87 10.55 16.85 -18.85
N ASP A 88 10.50 15.64 -19.38
CA ASP A 88 11.49 15.13 -20.35
C ASP A 88 11.16 15.56 -21.79
N PHE A 89 9.92 15.99 -22.05
CA PHE A 89 9.42 16.27 -23.41
C PHE A 89 8.99 17.73 -23.64
N TYR A 90 8.57 18.44 -22.60
CA TYR A 90 7.98 19.78 -22.71
C TYR A 90 8.65 20.80 -21.80
N ASN A 91 8.53 22.08 -22.17
CA ASN A 91 8.99 23.16 -21.31
C ASN A 91 8.12 23.21 -20.03
N PRO A 92 8.68 23.44 -18.83
CA PRO A 92 7.89 23.57 -17.61
C PRO A 92 6.84 24.70 -17.63
N LYS A 93 6.94 25.65 -18.55
CA LYS A 93 5.94 26.70 -18.77
C LYS A 93 4.72 26.23 -19.58
N ASP A 94 4.87 25.15 -20.34
CA ASP A 94 3.80 24.61 -21.17
C ASP A 94 2.79 23.84 -20.31
N ARG A 95 1.51 24.13 -20.49
CA ARG A 95 0.44 23.40 -19.79
C ARG A 95 0.11 22.12 -20.54
N VAL A 96 0.68 21.01 -20.08
CA VAL A 96 0.40 19.66 -20.61
C VAL A 96 -0.53 18.93 -19.64
N VAL A 97 -1.63 18.36 -20.15
CA VAL A 97 -2.66 17.69 -19.33
C VAL A 97 -3.17 16.44 -20.04
N LEU A 98 -3.20 15.32 -19.32
CA LEU A 98 -3.88 14.10 -19.77
C LEU A 98 -5.39 14.28 -19.62
N LYS A 99 -6.13 14.31 -20.74
CA LYS A 99 -7.59 14.56 -20.70
C LYS A 99 -8.40 13.33 -20.32
N ALA A 100 -8.10 12.20 -20.94
CA ALA A 100 -8.78 10.94 -20.71
C ALA A 100 -7.87 9.75 -21.06
N LEU A 101 -8.18 8.59 -20.49
CA LEU A 101 -7.57 7.31 -20.82
C LEU A 101 -8.66 6.36 -21.34
N ASN A 102 -8.49 5.91 -22.58
CA ASN A 102 -9.33 4.90 -23.23
C ASN A 102 -8.56 3.60 -23.34
N PHE A 103 -9.16 2.50 -22.93
CA PHE A 103 -8.55 1.18 -23.05
C PHE A 103 -9.61 0.08 -23.02
N THR A 104 -9.24 -1.09 -23.50
CA THR A 104 -10.12 -2.25 -23.53
C THR A 104 -9.55 -3.35 -22.64
N VAL A 105 -10.42 -4.03 -21.90
CA VAL A 105 -10.11 -5.30 -21.25
C VAL A 105 -11.07 -6.33 -21.83
N GLU A 106 -10.52 -7.31 -22.55
CA GLU A 106 -11.29 -8.28 -23.34
C GLU A 106 -12.19 -7.55 -24.36
N ASN A 107 -13.51 -7.65 -24.22
CA ASN A 107 -14.50 -7.01 -25.08
C ASN A 107 -15.14 -5.76 -24.46
N LYS A 108 -14.61 -5.27 -23.33
CA LYS A 108 -15.15 -4.11 -22.60
C LYS A 108 -14.26 -2.90 -22.74
N GLU A 109 -14.83 -1.83 -23.26
CA GLU A 109 -14.18 -0.53 -23.35
C GLU A 109 -14.35 0.26 -22.04
N TYR A 110 -13.27 0.91 -21.62
CA TYR A 110 -13.23 1.81 -20.47
C TYR A 110 -12.80 3.19 -20.93
N HIS A 111 -13.56 4.19 -20.48
CA HIS A 111 -13.25 5.61 -20.63
C HIS A 111 -13.08 6.22 -19.24
N VAL A 112 -11.92 6.79 -18.95
CA VAL A 112 -11.66 7.50 -17.69
C VAL A 112 -11.19 8.92 -17.99
N SER A 113 -11.98 9.92 -17.62
CA SER A 113 -11.62 11.34 -17.70
C SER A 113 -10.89 11.82 -16.44
N PHE A 114 -9.96 12.76 -16.59
CA PHE A 114 -9.16 13.33 -15.48
C PHE A 114 -9.47 14.81 -15.18
N GLY A 115 -10.42 15.40 -15.90
CA GLY A 115 -10.84 16.80 -15.68
C GLY A 115 -11.77 16.97 -14.48
N LYS A 116 -11.86 18.20 -13.95
CA LYS A 116 -13.05 18.62 -13.21
C LYS A 116 -14.17 18.77 -14.23
N ASP A 117 -15.33 18.17 -13.95
CA ASP A 117 -16.54 18.29 -14.76
C ASP A 117 -16.99 19.75 -14.83
N ASP A 118 -16.42 20.53 -15.76
CA ASP A 118 -16.96 21.82 -16.16
C ASP A 118 -17.39 21.70 -17.64
N ASP A 119 -18.68 21.39 -17.77
CA ASP A 119 -19.59 21.61 -18.90
C ASP A 119 -19.29 20.95 -20.27
N VAL A 120 -20.08 19.92 -20.61
CA VAL A 120 -21.28 20.05 -21.48
C VAL A 120 -21.76 18.65 -21.94
N LYS A 121 -23.08 18.44 -21.76
CA LYS A 121 -23.97 17.39 -22.32
C LYS A 121 -24.02 16.04 -21.60
N LYS A 122 -24.96 16.00 -20.65
CA LYS A 122 -26.00 14.96 -20.61
C LYS A 122 -26.41 14.56 -22.05
N ASN A 123 -26.04 13.36 -22.46
CA ASN A 123 -26.88 12.48 -23.25
C ASN A 123 -26.36 11.06 -23.02
N LYS A 124 -27.03 10.34 -22.12
CA LYS A 124 -27.90 9.20 -22.44
C LYS A 124 -27.10 7.95 -22.78
N ASN A 125 -27.14 7.02 -21.82
CA ASN A 125 -27.16 5.56 -21.98
C ASN A 125 -26.30 4.97 -23.11
N TYR A 126 -25.30 4.16 -22.76
CA TYR A 126 -25.40 2.71 -23.01
C TYR A 126 -24.62 1.96 -21.93
N ILE A 127 -25.38 1.24 -21.10
CA ILE A 127 -24.94 -0.01 -20.52
C ILE A 127 -25.24 -1.05 -21.60
N GLN A 128 -24.22 -1.72 -22.12
CA GLN A 128 -24.28 -3.15 -22.36
C GLN A 128 -22.90 -3.75 -22.12
#